data_AF-A0A961PE99-F1
#
_entry.id   AF-A0A961PE99-F1
#
_cell.length_a   1.000
_cell.length_b   1.000
_cell.length_c   1.000
_cell.angle_alpha   90.00
_cell.angle_beta   90.00
_cell.angle_gamma   90.00
#
_symmetry.space_group_name_H-M   'P 1'
#
loop_
_entity.id
_entity.type
_entity.pdbx_description
1 polymer ?
#
loop_
_entity_poly.entity_id
_entity_poly.type
_entity_poly.pdbx_seq_one_letter_code
_entity_poly.pdbx_strand_id
1 'polypeptide(L)'
;MRLDGCITRQKDIQGLLAAQARLSPHVVTDSGAPLHPPVAVQAGIVDGFTSQSRVTTYFAALGYNSRSVGAEGLGRQIFLGPFRSEGAASEAIRVAREAGFISPYVSRTRY
;
A
#
# COMPACT_ATOMS: atom_id res chain seq x y z
N MET A 1 -5.92 -1.79 -24.17
CA MET A 1 -5.88 -1.78 -22.69
C MET A 1 -4.49 -1.33 -22.27
N ARG A 2 -4.31 -0.08 -21.83
CA ARG A 2 -2.98 0.46 -21.47
C ARG A 2 -2.66 0.05 -20.04
N LEU A 3 -1.58 -0.71 -19.84
CA LEU A 3 -1.02 -1.09 -18.54
C LEU A 3 -0.45 0.10 -17.74
N ASP A 4 -0.37 1.30 -18.36
CA ASP A 4 0.22 2.50 -17.78
C ASP A 4 -0.49 3.02 -16.52
N GLY A 5 -1.69 2.51 -16.18
CA GLY A 5 -2.43 2.90 -14.97
C GLY A 5 -2.39 1.92 -13.80
N CYS A 6 -1.83 0.71 -13.97
CA CYS A 6 -1.82 -0.33 -12.91
C CYS A 6 -0.46 -0.49 -12.22
N ILE A 7 0.60 0.01 -12.85
CA ILE A 7 1.98 -0.11 -12.36
C ILE A 7 2.43 1.28 -11.91
N THR A 8 2.66 1.42 -10.61
CA THR A 8 3.30 2.57 -9.99
C THR A 8 4.79 2.53 -10.28
N ARG A 9 5.30 3.52 -11.03
CA ARG A 9 6.72 3.63 -11.37
C ARG A 9 7.45 4.51 -10.38
N GLN A 10 8.78 4.47 -10.41
CA GLN A 10 9.61 5.27 -9.51
C GLN A 10 9.28 6.79 -9.55
N LYS A 11 8.88 7.32 -10.71
CA LYS A 11 8.46 8.72 -10.87
C LYS A 11 7.16 9.06 -10.13
N ASP A 12 6.27 8.10 -9.96
CA ASP A 12 4.95 8.31 -9.36
C ASP A 12 5.05 8.35 -7.82
N ILE A 13 6.13 7.78 -7.26
CA ILE A 13 6.44 7.73 -5.83
C ILE A 13 7.58 8.68 -5.42
N GLN A 14 7.79 9.77 -6.17
CA GLN A 14 8.75 10.79 -5.76
C GLN A 14 8.27 11.56 -4.50
N GLY A 15 6.94 11.66 -4.31
CA GLY A 15 6.33 12.38 -3.20
C GLY A 15 6.27 11.64 -1.85
N LEU A 16 6.78 10.41 -1.74
CA LEU A 16 6.61 9.57 -0.53
C LEU A 16 7.06 10.27 0.76
N LEU A 17 8.22 10.94 0.74
CA LEU A 17 8.74 11.65 1.92
C LEU A 17 7.83 12.80 2.35
N ALA A 18 7.35 13.59 1.39
CA ALA A 18 6.42 14.69 1.67
C ALA A 18 5.06 14.18 2.19
N ALA A 19 4.56 13.07 1.62
CA ALA A 19 3.35 12.41 2.10
C ALA A 19 3.51 11.88 3.53
N GLN A 20 4.66 11.25 3.84
CA GLN A 20 4.95 10.74 5.18
C GLN A 20 4.98 11.87 6.21
N ALA A 21 5.67 12.97 5.90
CA ALA A 21 5.76 14.12 6.79
C ALA A 21 4.39 14.72 7.12
N ARG A 22 3.48 14.76 6.13
CA ARG A 22 2.11 15.26 6.33
C ARG A 22 1.24 14.32 7.17
N LEU A 23 1.42 13.02 7.01
CA LEU A 23 0.62 12.00 7.70
C LEU A 23 1.14 11.68 9.11
N SER A 24 2.36 12.08 9.44
CA SER A 24 2.97 11.82 10.74
C SER A 24 2.51 12.82 11.81
N PRO A 25 2.25 12.39 13.06
CA PRO A 25 2.24 11.00 13.52
C PRO A 25 0.99 10.27 13.02
N HIS A 26 1.18 9.12 12.38
CA HIS A 26 0.09 8.25 11.93
C HIS A 26 -0.03 7.05 12.87
N VAL A 27 -1.25 6.72 13.28
CA VAL A 27 -1.54 5.50 14.04
C VAL A 27 -2.66 4.74 13.34
N VAL A 28 -2.37 3.51 12.93
CA VAL A 28 -3.39 2.62 12.37
C VAL A 28 -4.40 2.30 13.47
N THR A 29 -5.64 2.73 13.25
CA THR A 29 -6.72 2.60 14.24
C THR A 29 -7.85 1.75 13.65
N ASP A 30 -8.23 0.70 14.37
CA ASP A 30 -9.39 -0.11 14.00
C ASP A 30 -10.68 0.70 14.22
N SER A 31 -11.53 0.73 13.20
CA SER A 31 -12.84 1.38 13.22
C SER A 31 -13.80 0.76 12.20
N GLY A 32 -15.11 0.99 12.35
CA GLY A 32 -16.15 0.43 11.48
C GLY A 32 -16.45 -1.05 11.75
N ALA A 33 -17.04 -1.75 10.78
CA ALA A 33 -17.38 -3.15 10.95
C ALA A 33 -16.14 -4.04 11.01
N PRO A 34 -16.15 -5.10 11.85
CA PRO A 34 -15.05 -6.05 11.92
C PRO A 34 -14.98 -6.91 10.66
N LEU A 35 -13.75 -7.22 10.21
CA LEU A 35 -13.47 -8.06 9.06
C LEU A 35 -13.00 -9.44 9.52
N HIS A 36 -13.81 -10.46 9.19
CA HIS A 36 -13.51 -11.86 9.47
C HIS A 36 -13.74 -12.69 8.19
N PRO A 37 -12.69 -13.30 7.60
CA PRO A 37 -11.29 -13.26 8.03
C PRO A 37 -10.63 -11.88 7.81
N PRO A 38 -9.48 -11.60 8.46
CA PRO A 38 -8.67 -10.42 8.17
C PRO A 38 -8.29 -10.34 6.70
N VAL A 39 -8.21 -9.12 6.16
CA VAL A 39 -7.96 -8.87 4.74
C VAL A 39 -6.66 -8.11 4.51
N ALA A 40 -6.12 -8.22 3.30
CA ALA A 40 -5.03 -7.38 2.83
C ALA A 40 -5.57 -6.23 1.98
N VAL A 41 -4.84 -5.11 1.90
CA VAL A 41 -5.03 -4.11 0.84
C VAL A 41 -3.92 -4.29 -0.18
N GLN A 42 -4.26 -4.51 -1.45
CA GLN A 42 -3.28 -4.42 -2.53
C GLN A 42 -3.11 -2.93 -2.84
N ALA A 43 -1.93 -2.38 -2.56
CA ALA A 43 -1.65 -0.97 -2.76
C ALA A 43 -1.37 -0.68 -4.25
N GLY A 44 -0.61 -1.55 -4.90
CA GLY A 44 -0.29 -1.47 -6.32
C GLY A 44 0.92 -2.33 -6.69
N ILE A 45 1.43 -2.12 -7.90
CA ILE A 45 2.62 -2.81 -8.43
C ILE A 45 3.75 -1.79 -8.56
N VAL A 46 4.95 -2.11 -8.09
CA VAL A 46 6.16 -1.30 -8.27
C VAL A 46 7.13 -1.94 -9.27
N ASP A 47 7.91 -1.12 -9.95
CA ASP A 47 8.76 -1.50 -11.10
C ASP A 47 10.12 -2.14 -10.75
N GLY A 48 10.46 -2.33 -9.47
CA GLY A 48 11.72 -3.00 -9.08
C GLY A 48 12.01 -2.98 -7.58
N PHE A 49 13.15 -3.56 -7.19
CA PHE A 49 13.57 -3.68 -5.79
C PHE A 49 13.80 -2.34 -5.10
N THR A 50 14.36 -1.34 -5.81
CA THR A 50 14.56 0.01 -5.28
C THR A 50 13.22 0.67 -4.93
N SER A 51 12.26 0.63 -5.84
CA SER A 51 10.90 1.16 -5.61
C SER A 51 10.20 0.40 -4.48
N GLN A 52 10.35 -0.93 -4.42
CA GLN A 52 9.85 -1.75 -3.31
C GLN A 52 10.41 -1.27 -1.98
N SER A 53 11.74 -1.16 -1.84
CA SER A 53 12.37 -0.77 -0.58
C SER A 53 11.88 0.59 -0.09
N ARG A 54 11.75 1.57 -0.99
CA ARG A 54 11.24 2.91 -0.65
C ARG A 54 9.79 2.86 -0.14
N VAL A 55 8.95 2.08 -0.83
CA VAL A 55 7.54 1.92 -0.48
C VAL A 55 7.37 1.17 0.85
N THR A 56 8.13 0.10 1.07
CA THR A 56 8.07 -0.67 2.33
C THR A 56 8.50 0.19 3.51
N THR A 57 9.56 1.00 3.36
CA THR A 57 10.01 1.93 4.40
C THR A 57 8.97 3.01 4.69
N TYR A 58 8.36 3.58 3.66
CA TYR A 58 7.28 4.56 3.80
C TYR A 58 6.11 4.01 4.63
N PHE A 59 5.60 2.83 4.27
CA PHE A 59 4.47 2.23 4.97
C PHE A 59 4.84 1.79 6.39
N ALA A 60 6.05 1.27 6.60
CA ALA A 60 6.53 0.92 7.93
C ALA A 60 6.64 2.14 8.85
N ALA A 61 7.07 3.30 8.32
CA ALA A 61 7.13 4.55 9.08
C ALA A 61 5.74 5.07 9.50
N LEU A 62 4.70 4.67 8.78
CA LEU A 62 3.29 4.94 9.12
C LEU A 62 2.64 3.79 9.92
N GLY A 63 3.43 2.82 10.42
CA GLY A 63 2.94 1.73 11.26
C GLY A 63 2.21 0.61 10.50
N TYR A 64 2.28 0.58 9.17
CA TYR A 64 1.70 -0.51 8.39
C TYR A 64 2.69 -1.67 8.21
N ASN A 65 2.18 -2.89 8.35
CA ASN A 65 2.86 -4.08 7.86
C ASN A 65 2.67 -4.19 6.34
N SER A 66 3.75 -4.45 5.62
CA SER A 66 3.72 -4.61 4.16
C SER A 66 4.41 -5.90 3.70
N ARG A 67 3.84 -6.52 2.67
CA ARG A 67 4.35 -7.73 2.02
C ARG A 67 4.50 -7.47 0.53
N SER A 68 5.64 -7.85 -0.04
CA SER A 68 5.89 -7.75 -1.47
C SER A 68 5.84 -9.14 -2.12
N VAL A 69 5.06 -9.28 -3.19
CA VAL A 69 4.96 -10.51 -3.99
C VAL A 69 5.27 -10.19 -5.45
N GLY A 70 6.18 -10.95 -6.06
CA GLY A 70 6.55 -10.79 -7.45
C GLY A 70 7.98 -11.21 -7.74
N ALA A 71 8.39 -11.04 -8.99
CA ALA A 71 9.71 -11.38 -9.50
C ALA A 71 10.40 -10.13 -10.09
N GLU A 72 11.72 -10.17 -10.16
CA GLU A 72 12.51 -9.12 -10.81
C GLU A 72 12.13 -9.01 -12.30
N GLY A 73 12.02 -7.79 -12.83
CA GLY A 73 11.64 -7.52 -14.22
C GLY A 73 10.14 -7.60 -14.56
N LEU A 74 9.30 -8.20 -13.69
CA LEU A 74 7.84 -8.29 -13.89
C LEU A 74 7.03 -7.29 -13.02
N GLY A 75 7.74 -6.55 -12.16
CA GLY A 75 7.14 -5.72 -11.13
C GLY A 75 6.73 -6.53 -9.90
N ARG A 76 6.50 -5.82 -8.80
CA ARG A 76 6.24 -6.41 -7.48
C ARG A 76 4.98 -5.81 -6.88
N GLN A 77 4.00 -6.66 -6.57
CA GLN A 77 2.77 -6.27 -5.88
C GLN A 77 3.08 -5.97 -4.42
N ILE A 78 2.55 -4.86 -3.91
CA ILE A 78 2.64 -4.47 -2.52
C ILE A 78 1.29 -4.69 -1.85
N PHE A 79 1.28 -5.46 -0.76
CA PHE A 79 0.13 -5.74 0.08
C PHE A 79 0.33 -5.13 1.46
N LEU A 80 -0.70 -4.49 2.02
CA LEU A 80 -0.72 -3.94 3.37
C LEU A 80 -1.67 -4.76 4.26
N GLY A 81 -1.35 -4.86 5.55
CA GLY A 81 -2.18 -5.55 6.53
C GLY A 81 -1.47 -6.73 7.22
N PRO A 82 -2.20 -7.70 7.78
CA PRO A 82 -3.65 -7.88 7.68
C PRO A 82 -4.44 -6.85 8.49
N PHE A 83 -5.61 -6.44 7.96
CA PHE A 83 -6.56 -5.54 8.63
C PHE A 83 -7.76 -6.32 9.17
N ARG A 84 -8.21 -5.94 10.37
CA ARG A 84 -9.34 -6.57 11.08
C ARG A 84 -10.61 -5.71 11.10
N SER A 85 -10.57 -4.51 10.52
CA SER A 85 -11.73 -3.62 10.44
C SER A 85 -11.81 -2.93 9.08
N GLU A 86 -13.02 -2.60 8.65
CA GLU A 86 -13.27 -1.88 7.40
C GLU A 86 -12.62 -0.50 7.39
N GLY A 87 -12.65 0.22 8.51
CA GLY A 87 -12.04 1.53 8.65
C GLY A 87 -10.52 1.50 8.48
N ALA A 88 -9.83 0.54 9.10
CA ALA A 88 -8.38 0.40 8.95
C ALA A 88 -7.98 0.07 7.50
N ALA A 89 -8.73 -0.82 6.82
CA ALA A 89 -8.48 -1.14 5.43
C ALA A 89 -8.76 0.05 4.49
N SER A 90 -9.85 0.79 4.74
CA SER A 90 -10.21 1.98 3.96
C SER A 90 -9.19 3.10 4.12
N GLU A 91 -8.68 3.28 5.34
CA GLU A 91 -7.63 4.25 5.63
C GLU A 91 -6.32 3.89 4.91
N ALA A 92 -5.94 2.61 4.91
CA ALA A 92 -4.78 2.14 4.15
C ALA A 92 -4.91 2.41 2.64
N ILE A 93 -6.11 2.27 2.07
CA ILE A 93 -6.41 2.63 0.67
C ILE A 93 -6.20 4.14 0.45
N ARG A 94 -6.71 4.98 1.36
CA ARG A 94 -6.55 6.44 1.29
C ARG A 94 -5.07 6.84 1.34
N VAL A 95 -4.31 6.31 2.30
CA VAL A 95 -2.86 6.55 2.44
C VAL A 95 -2.10 6.09 1.20
N ALA A 96 -2.43 4.92 0.64
CA ALA A 96 -1.82 4.47 -0.61
C ALA A 96 -2.11 5.44 -1.78
N ARG A 97 -3.33 5.98 -1.90
CA ARG A 97 -3.62 7.00 -2.92
C ARG A 97 -2.80 8.27 -2.73
N GLU A 98 -2.64 8.73 -1.49
CA GLU A 98 -1.80 9.90 -1.19
C GLU A 98 -0.32 9.67 -1.50
N ALA A 99 0.14 8.42 -1.42
CA ALA A 99 1.48 8.02 -1.82
C ALA A 99 1.68 7.93 -3.34
N GLY A 100 0.62 8.10 -4.14
CA GLY A 100 0.65 8.07 -5.60
C GLY A 100 0.19 6.74 -6.22
N PHE A 101 -0.32 5.80 -5.43
CA PHE A 101 -0.90 4.57 -5.98
C PHE A 101 -2.25 4.85 -6.65
N ILE A 102 -2.42 4.39 -7.90
CA ILE A 102 -3.54 4.78 -8.76
C ILE A 102 -4.84 4.03 -8.38
N SER A 103 -4.74 2.73 -8.07
CA SER A 103 -5.92 1.89 -7.84
C SER A 103 -5.71 0.90 -6.68
N PRO A 104 -5.47 1.37 -5.45
CA PRO A 104 -5.44 0.48 -4.29
C PRO A 104 -6.84 -0.06 -3.97
N TYR A 105 -6.90 -1.35 -3.60
CA TYR A 105 -8.16 -2.05 -3.30
C TYR A 105 -7.99 -3.13 -2.22
N VAL A 106 -9.09 -3.49 -1.55
CA VAL A 106 -9.11 -4.62 -0.61
C VAL A 106 -8.96 -5.93 -1.40
N SER A 107 -7.90 -6.67 -1.10
CA SER A 107 -7.65 -7.97 -1.69
C SER A 107 -8.25 -9.09 -0.84
N ARG A 108 -8.89 -10.04 -1.51
CA ARG A 108 -9.33 -11.30 -0.90
C ARG A 108 -8.18 -12.29 -0.69
N THR A 109 -6.98 -11.94 -1.14
CA THR A 109 -5.77 -12.71 -0.85
C THR A 109 -5.58 -12.75 0.67
N ARG A 110 -5.62 -13.95 1.22
CA ARG A 110 -5.37 -14.18 2.64
C ARG A 110 -3.91 -13.77 2.94
N TYR A 111 -3.73 -12.96 3.98
CA TYR A 111 -2.41 -12.55 4.43
C TYR A 111 -1.66 -13.73 5.02
#